data_AF-A0A936S165-F1
#
_entry.id   AF-A0A936S165-F1
#
_cell.length_a   1.000
_cell.length_b   1.000
_cell.length_c   1.000
_cell.angle_alpha   90.00
_cell.angle_beta   90.00
_cell.angle_gamma   90.00
#
_symmetry.space_group_name_H-M   'P 1'
#
loop_
_entity.id
_entity.type
_entity.pdbx_description
1 polymer ?
#
loop_
_entity_poly.entity_id
_entity_poly.type
_entity_poly.pdbx_seq_one_letter_code
_entity_poly.pdbx_strand_id
1 'polypeptide(L)'
;MGGFMRLATDPTLRQALHGLYVALFNAKRACPADFHGGRLTTIQTAIMGVEDYGWRVVGITREALDLLATADFNKNKLPRQLCRGHIIDRIETTRLLFEREAPMGLDEFFKVFLNADCTVIMLNKQNDHTKQFPDYIKIDNPDAALFPNGSLMGWKHRKKEREFLRQLHSEPTMRGQE
;
A
#
# COMPACT_ATOMS: atom_id res chain seq x y z
N MET A 1 -15.05 -16.02 8.24
CA MET A 1 -13.85 -15.84 9.07
C MET A 1 -12.89 -14.95 8.29
N GLY A 2 -12.72 -13.70 8.69
CA GLY A 2 -11.71 -12.81 8.10
C GLY A 2 -10.33 -13.31 8.54
N GLY A 3 -9.51 -13.75 7.59
CA GLY A 3 -8.16 -14.19 7.89
C GLY A 3 -7.27 -12.99 8.12
N PHE A 4 -6.64 -12.90 9.29
CA PHE A 4 -5.55 -11.95 9.52
C PHE A 4 -4.46 -12.13 8.46
N MET A 5 -3.79 -11.03 8.08
CA MET A 5 -2.66 -11.08 7.14
C MET A 5 -1.65 -12.14 7.58
N ARG A 6 -1.21 -13.00 6.65
CA ARG A 6 -0.19 -14.02 6.95
C ARG A 6 1.10 -13.40 7.45
N LEU A 7 1.44 -12.20 6.98
CA LEU A 7 2.58 -11.41 7.49
C LEU A 7 2.49 -11.13 9.00
N ALA A 8 1.29 -11.13 9.60
CA ALA A 8 1.10 -10.93 11.02
C ALA A 8 1.13 -12.24 11.84
N THR A 9 0.90 -13.40 11.21
CA THR A 9 0.57 -14.64 11.93
C THR A 9 1.37 -15.88 11.49
N ASP A 10 1.99 -15.86 10.32
CA ASP A 10 2.76 -16.98 9.73
C ASP A 10 4.26 -16.78 9.99
N PRO A 11 4.84 -17.46 10.99
CA PRO A 11 6.25 -17.29 11.35
C PRO A 11 7.19 -17.76 10.23
N THR A 12 6.80 -18.78 9.46
CA THR A 12 7.62 -19.34 8.38
C THR A 12 7.73 -18.33 7.24
N LEU A 13 6.59 -17.76 6.83
CA LEU A 13 6.58 -16.71 5.81
C LEU A 13 7.38 -15.49 6.26
N ARG A 14 7.22 -15.07 7.52
CA ARG A 14 7.97 -13.94 8.09
C ARG A 14 9.48 -14.16 8.00
N GLN A 15 9.95 -15.33 8.43
CA GLN A 15 11.37 -15.69 8.36
C GLN A 15 11.88 -15.72 6.91
N ALA A 16 11.12 -16.29 5.97
CA ALA A 16 11.52 -16.34 4.57
C ALA A 16 11.66 -14.94 3.94
N LEU A 17 10.67 -14.06 4.15
CA LEU A 17 10.70 -12.69 3.63
C LEU A 17 11.80 -11.84 4.28
N HIS A 18 12.03 -12.02 5.59
CA HIS A 18 13.14 -11.36 6.27
C HIS A 18 14.50 -11.85 5.78
N GLY A 19 14.66 -13.15 5.53
CA GLY A 19 15.86 -13.70 4.90
C GLY A 19 16.15 -13.09 3.53
N LEU A 20 15.11 -12.87 2.71
CA LEU A 20 15.24 -12.15 1.43
C LEU A 20 15.69 -10.70 1.63
N TYR A 21 15.11 -9.98 2.60
CA TYR A 21 15.54 -8.63 2.96
C TYR A 21 17.03 -8.59 3.37
N VAL A 22 17.47 -9.50 4.24
CA VAL A 22 18.88 -9.58 4.68
C VAL A 22 19.81 -9.88 3.51
N ALA A 23 19.41 -10.78 2.61
CA ALA A 23 20.19 -11.08 1.41
C ALA A 23 20.34 -9.84 0.51
N LEU A 24 19.26 -9.09 0.29
CA LEU A 24 19.29 -7.84 -0.49
C LEU A 24 20.12 -6.75 0.19
N PHE A 25 20.07 -6.67 1.52
CA PHE A 25 20.88 -5.74 2.29
C PHE A 25 22.38 -6.00 2.09
N ASN A 26 22.77 -7.27 2.19
CA ASN A 26 24.15 -7.69 1.95
C ASN A 26 24.56 -7.48 0.48
N ALA A 27 23.66 -7.74 -0.47
CA ALA A 27 23.89 -7.51 -1.89
C ALA A 27 24.13 -6.02 -2.22
N LYS A 28 23.36 -5.09 -1.61
CA LYS A 28 23.61 -3.64 -1.70
C LYS A 28 25.02 -3.28 -1.25
N ARG A 29 25.49 -3.86 -0.14
CA ARG A 29 26.83 -3.57 0.40
C ARG A 29 27.93 -4.12 -0.49
N ALA A 30 27.76 -5.32 -1.02
CA ALA A 30 28.75 -5.97 -1.87
C ALA A 30 28.81 -5.34 -3.28
N CYS A 31 27.66 -4.98 -3.83
CA CYS A 31 27.51 -4.52 -5.21
C CYS A 31 26.61 -3.27 -5.28
N PRO A 32 27.03 -2.11 -4.72
CA PRO A 32 26.18 -0.93 -4.60
C PRO A 32 25.76 -0.31 -5.94
N ALA A 33 26.57 -0.51 -7.00
CA ALA A 33 26.24 -0.06 -8.35
C ALA A 33 25.05 -0.83 -8.94
N ASP A 34 24.99 -2.15 -8.71
CA ASP A 34 23.92 -3.01 -9.21
C ASP A 34 22.67 -2.93 -8.34
N PHE A 35 22.85 -2.89 -7.01
CA PHE A 35 21.78 -2.83 -6.02
C PHE A 35 21.56 -1.39 -5.51
N HIS A 36 21.49 -0.46 -6.45
CA HIS A 36 21.16 0.94 -6.18
C HIS A 36 19.70 1.11 -5.71
N GLY A 37 19.37 2.27 -5.12
CA GLY A 37 18.07 2.53 -4.49
C GLY A 37 16.85 2.26 -5.38
N GLY A 38 16.91 2.64 -6.66
CA GLY A 38 15.82 2.37 -7.61
C GLY A 38 15.56 0.88 -7.85
N ARG A 39 16.61 0.07 -7.92
CA ARG A 39 16.48 -1.39 -8.07
C ARG A 39 15.91 -2.01 -6.79
N LEU A 40 16.41 -1.61 -5.62
CA LEU A 40 15.90 -2.07 -4.34
C LEU A 40 14.42 -1.71 -4.16
N THR A 41 14.02 -0.50 -4.56
CA THR A 41 12.60 -0.07 -4.54
C THR A 41 11.73 -0.99 -5.39
N THR A 42 12.21 -1.39 -6.57
CA THR A 42 11.50 -2.33 -7.45
C THR A 42 11.36 -3.71 -6.81
N ILE A 43 12.44 -4.25 -6.25
CA ILE A 43 12.42 -5.57 -5.60
C ILE A 43 11.53 -5.55 -4.35
N GLN A 44 11.65 -4.51 -3.53
CA GLN A 44 10.81 -4.32 -2.35
C GLN A 44 9.33 -4.17 -2.71
N THR A 45 9.03 -3.49 -3.82
CA THR A 45 7.66 -3.42 -4.35
C THR A 45 7.12 -4.82 -4.66
N ALA A 46 7.94 -5.70 -5.22
CA ALA A 46 7.55 -7.09 -5.47
C ALA A 46 7.30 -7.84 -4.16
N ILE A 47 8.17 -7.67 -3.16
CA ILE A 47 8.00 -8.25 -1.81
C ILE A 47 6.69 -7.79 -1.16
N MET A 48 6.37 -6.49 -1.24
CA MET A 48 5.09 -5.91 -0.78
C MET A 48 3.88 -6.49 -1.52
N GLY A 49 4.04 -6.90 -2.77
CA GLY A 49 2.99 -7.49 -3.59
C GLY A 49 2.81 -9.00 -3.44
N VAL A 50 3.65 -9.70 -2.66
CA VAL A 50 3.59 -11.18 -2.52
C VAL A 50 2.27 -11.65 -1.90
N GLU A 51 1.73 -10.87 -0.97
CA GLU A 51 0.49 -11.21 -0.28
C GLU A 51 -0.72 -10.53 -0.92
N ASP A 52 -1.86 -11.23 -0.88
CA ASP A 52 -3.15 -10.69 -1.32
C ASP A 52 -3.53 -9.41 -0.55
N TYR A 53 -2.87 -9.14 0.56
CA TYR A 53 -3.17 -8.08 1.51
C TYR A 53 -2.07 -7.02 1.66
N GLY A 54 -1.03 -7.08 0.83
CA GLY A 54 -0.06 -5.98 0.75
C GLY A 54 -0.69 -4.72 0.15
N TRP A 55 0.04 -3.60 0.20
CA TRP A 55 -0.42 -2.28 -0.24
C TRP A 55 -1.74 -1.91 0.45
N ARG A 56 -1.78 -2.05 1.78
CA ARG A 56 -3.00 -1.97 2.58
C ARG A 56 -3.69 -0.63 2.41
N VAL A 57 -4.93 -0.65 1.92
CA VAL A 57 -5.71 0.58 1.74
C VAL A 57 -6.24 1.03 3.10
N VAL A 58 -5.82 2.22 3.54
CA VAL A 58 -6.24 2.85 4.81
C VAL A 58 -7.10 4.09 4.59
N GLY A 59 -7.34 4.48 3.34
CA GLY A 59 -8.16 5.63 3.03
C GLY A 59 -8.48 5.79 1.55
N ILE A 60 -9.32 6.78 1.27
CA ILE A 60 -9.68 7.22 -0.08
C ILE A 60 -9.82 8.75 -0.12
N THR A 61 -9.32 9.40 -1.16
CA THR A 61 -9.54 10.85 -1.33
C THR A 61 -10.99 11.13 -1.72
N ARG A 62 -11.53 12.29 -1.32
CA ARG A 62 -12.91 12.68 -1.65
C ARG A 62 -13.15 12.66 -3.17
N GLU A 63 -12.25 13.26 -3.94
CA GLU A 63 -12.32 13.27 -5.41
C GLU A 63 -12.35 11.86 -6.02
N ALA A 64 -11.58 10.91 -5.48
CA ALA A 64 -11.60 9.53 -5.97
C ALA A 64 -12.93 8.83 -5.63
N LEU A 65 -13.48 9.09 -4.44
CA LEU A 65 -14.78 8.55 -4.03
C LEU A 65 -15.92 9.10 -4.89
N ASP A 66 -15.91 10.41 -5.16
CA ASP A 66 -16.90 11.07 -6.01
C ASP A 66 -16.81 10.58 -7.47
N LEU A 67 -15.59 10.41 -8.00
CA LEU A 67 -15.39 9.82 -9.32
C LEU A 67 -15.97 8.40 -9.38
N LEU A 68 -15.77 7.59 -8.35
CA LEU A 68 -16.36 6.24 -8.26
C LEU A 68 -17.89 6.30 -8.23
N ALA A 69 -18.49 7.26 -7.53
CA ALA A 69 -19.94 7.43 -7.48
C ALA A 69 -20.56 7.66 -8.88
N THR A 70 -19.86 8.39 -9.78
CA THR A 70 -20.33 8.60 -11.17
C THR A 70 -20.48 7.32 -11.99
N ALA A 71 -19.81 6.24 -11.58
CA ALA A 71 -19.78 4.96 -12.27
C ALA A 71 -20.39 3.82 -11.43
N ASP A 72 -21.31 4.15 -10.53
CA ASP A 72 -21.96 3.20 -9.61
C ASP A 72 -20.93 2.40 -8.76
N PHE A 73 -19.87 3.10 -8.37
CA PHE A 73 -18.71 2.56 -7.65
C PHE A 73 -18.02 1.42 -8.39
N ASN A 74 -18.21 1.26 -9.70
CA ASN A 74 -17.52 0.24 -10.48
C ASN A 74 -16.28 0.81 -11.16
N LYS A 75 -15.10 0.63 -10.54
CA LYS A 75 -13.83 1.14 -11.09
C LYS A 75 -13.54 0.70 -12.54
N ASN A 76 -14.04 -0.45 -12.98
CA ASN A 76 -13.77 -0.97 -14.32
C ASN A 76 -14.57 -0.24 -15.42
N LYS A 77 -15.58 0.55 -15.04
CA LYS A 77 -16.30 1.45 -15.94
C LYS A 77 -15.64 2.82 -16.08
N LEU A 78 -14.65 3.12 -15.24
CA LEU A 78 -13.89 4.35 -15.32
C LEU A 78 -12.65 4.18 -16.21
N PRO A 79 -12.16 5.26 -16.84
CA PRO A 79 -10.81 5.25 -17.39
C PRO A 79 -9.80 5.00 -16.26
N ARG A 80 -8.58 4.56 -16.59
CA ARG A 80 -7.50 4.27 -15.62
C ARG A 80 -6.97 5.54 -14.93
N GLN A 81 -7.81 6.19 -14.13
CA GLN A 81 -7.55 7.45 -13.43
C GLN A 81 -7.30 7.28 -11.93
N LEU A 82 -7.49 6.07 -11.40
CA LEU A 82 -7.33 5.77 -9.98
C LEU A 82 -6.06 4.95 -9.74
N CYS A 83 -5.40 5.23 -8.63
CA CYS A 83 -4.24 4.49 -8.13
C CYS A 83 -4.31 4.30 -6.62
N ARG A 84 -3.38 3.50 -6.09
CA ARG A 84 -3.06 3.43 -4.66
C ARG A 84 -1.76 4.17 -4.43
N GLY A 85 -1.84 5.38 -3.87
CA GLY A 85 -0.68 6.17 -3.49
C GLY A 85 -0.24 5.80 -2.08
N HIS A 86 1.05 5.58 -1.87
CA HIS A 86 1.60 5.29 -0.55
C HIS A 86 1.70 6.57 0.28
N ILE A 87 1.29 6.50 1.55
CA ILE A 87 1.44 7.62 2.50
C ILE A 87 2.93 7.89 2.76
N ILE A 88 3.71 6.83 2.98
CA ILE A 88 5.17 6.88 3.07
C ILE A 88 5.72 6.38 1.73
N ASP A 89 6.46 7.20 1.00
CA ASP A 89 6.98 6.81 -0.31
C ASP A 89 7.80 5.50 -0.21
N ARG A 90 7.66 4.65 -1.23
CA ARG A 90 8.41 3.39 -1.34
C ARG A 90 9.91 3.64 -1.41
N ILE A 91 10.32 4.74 -2.04
CA ILE A 91 11.73 5.16 -2.06
C ILE A 91 12.21 5.45 -0.63
N GLU A 92 11.41 6.19 0.14
CA GLU A 92 11.74 6.51 1.52
C GLU A 92 11.79 5.25 2.40
N THR A 93 10.82 4.35 2.22
CA THR A 93 10.83 3.05 2.89
C THR A 93 12.08 2.25 2.54
N THR A 94 12.51 2.29 1.27
CA THR A 94 13.73 1.62 0.83
C THR A 94 14.97 2.22 1.51
N ARG A 95 15.04 3.55 1.63
CA ARG A 95 16.14 4.20 2.38
C ARG A 95 16.15 3.76 3.83
N LEU A 96 14.99 3.82 4.50
CA LEU A 96 14.84 3.40 5.91
C LEU A 96 15.31 1.97 6.15
N LEU A 97 15.10 1.06 5.20
CA LEU A 97 15.46 -0.35 5.32
C LEU A 97 16.92 -0.65 4.97
N PHE A 98 17.51 0.09 4.02
CA PHE A 98 18.79 -0.27 3.38
C PHE A 98 19.93 0.73 3.58
N GLU A 99 19.66 1.95 4.05
CA GLU A 99 20.66 2.98 4.36
C GLU A 99 20.98 2.97 5.87
N ARG A 100 21.45 1.81 6.33
CA ARG A 100 21.81 1.54 7.73
C ARG A 100 23.14 0.81 7.82
N GLU A 101 23.74 0.78 9.00
CA GLU A 101 25.00 0.04 9.24
C GLU A 101 24.80 -1.48 9.28
N ALA A 102 23.65 -1.93 9.78
CA ALA A 102 23.27 -3.34 9.91
C ALA A 102 21.80 -3.56 9.50
N PRO A 103 21.43 -4.78 9.05
CA PRO A 103 20.05 -5.10 8.73
C PRO A 103 19.19 -5.09 9.98
N MET A 104 17.92 -4.69 9.83
CA MET A 104 16.94 -4.75 10.92
C MET A 104 16.71 -6.19 11.40
N GLY A 105 16.44 -6.34 12.69
CA GLY A 105 15.92 -7.58 13.25
C GLY A 105 14.54 -7.92 12.67
N LEU A 106 14.14 -9.19 12.76
CA LEU A 106 12.89 -9.71 12.17
C LEU A 106 11.66 -8.85 12.51
N ASP A 107 11.46 -8.56 13.80
CA ASP A 107 10.27 -7.83 14.25
C ASP A 107 10.32 -6.34 13.93
N GLU A 108 11.50 -5.72 14.00
CA GLU A 108 11.71 -4.33 13.59
C GLU A 108 11.41 -4.17 12.10
N PHE A 109 11.93 -5.08 11.27
CA PHE A 109 11.68 -5.12 9.83
C PHE A 109 10.18 -5.13 9.54
N PHE A 110 9.42 -6.06 10.11
CA PHE A 110 7.98 -6.12 9.86
C PHE A 110 7.22 -4.92 10.41
N LYS A 111 7.63 -4.37 11.55
CA LYS A 111 7.02 -3.15 12.11
C LYS A 111 7.18 -1.98 11.13
N VAL A 112 8.39 -1.74 10.63
CA VAL A 112 8.67 -0.65 9.67
C VAL A 112 7.96 -0.92 8.35
N PHE A 113 8.09 -2.13 7.83
CA PHE A 113 7.53 -2.54 6.54
C PHE A 113 6.01 -2.40 6.50
N LEU A 114 5.28 -2.95 7.48
CA LEU A 114 3.81 -2.90 7.52
C LEU A 114 3.27 -1.50 7.82
N ASN A 115 4.04 -0.68 8.56
CA ASN A 115 3.69 0.71 8.78
C ASN A 115 3.81 1.53 7.49
N ALA A 116 4.86 1.28 6.70
CA ALA A 116 5.08 1.96 5.44
C ALA A 116 4.17 1.48 4.30
N ASP A 117 3.72 0.23 4.33
CA ASP A 117 2.82 -0.38 3.35
C ASP A 117 1.34 0.07 3.51
N CYS A 118 1.13 1.36 3.79
CA CYS A 118 -0.18 1.99 3.88
C CYS A 118 -0.44 2.85 2.64
N THR A 119 -1.58 2.62 2.00
CA THR A 119 -1.97 3.29 0.77
C THR A 119 -3.34 3.95 0.85
N VAL A 120 -3.55 4.94 0.00
CA VAL A 120 -4.82 5.64 -0.18
C VAL A 120 -5.26 5.52 -1.63
N ILE A 121 -6.53 5.19 -1.85
CA ILE A 121 -7.13 5.24 -3.19
C ILE A 121 -7.29 6.71 -3.58
N MET A 122 -6.67 7.11 -4.68
CA MET A 122 -6.63 8.50 -5.11
C MET A 122 -6.62 8.62 -6.63
N LEU A 123 -6.81 9.83 -7.15
CA LEU A 123 -6.61 10.10 -8.58
C LEU A 123 -5.13 10.04 -8.93
N ASN A 124 -4.77 9.57 -10.13
CA ASN A 124 -3.37 9.50 -10.58
C ASN A 124 -2.64 10.85 -10.48
N LYS A 125 -3.35 11.95 -10.77
CA LYS A 125 -2.83 13.33 -10.69
C LYS A 125 -2.45 13.75 -9.26
N GLN A 126 -2.99 13.07 -8.25
CA GLN A 126 -2.72 13.32 -6.83
C GLN A 126 -1.52 12.52 -6.32
N ASN A 127 -1.12 11.45 -7.03
CA ASN A 127 0.06 10.66 -6.71
C ASN A 127 1.34 11.33 -7.23
N ASP A 128 1.55 12.57 -6.78
CA ASP A 128 2.70 13.41 -7.07
C ASP A 128 3.52 13.59 -5.78
N HIS A 129 4.68 12.92 -5.73
CA HIS A 129 5.55 12.89 -4.55
C HIS A 129 6.27 14.23 -4.28
N THR A 130 6.10 15.24 -5.14
CA THR A 130 6.65 16.59 -4.93
C THR A 130 5.71 17.50 -4.15
N LYS A 131 4.46 17.07 -3.94
CA LYS A 131 3.41 17.87 -3.28
C LYS A 131 3.05 17.26 -1.93
N GLN A 132 2.34 18.05 -1.13
CA GLN A 132 1.74 17.54 0.11
C GLN A 132 0.79 16.39 -0.22
N PHE A 133 0.85 15.33 0.58
CA PHE A 133 -0.04 14.19 0.45
C PHE A 133 -1.49 14.65 0.66
N PRO A 134 -2.44 14.26 -0.23
CA PRO A 134 -3.80 14.76 -0.16
C PRO A 134 -4.53 14.27 1.09
N ASP A 135 -5.45 15.10 1.60
CA ASP A 135 -6.39 14.68 2.63
C ASP A 135 -7.26 13.52 2.13
N TYR A 136 -7.60 12.62 3.05
CA TYR A 136 -8.36 11.42 2.73
C TYR A 136 -9.33 11.05 3.84
N ILE A 137 -10.40 10.36 3.42
CA ILE A 137 -11.37 9.74 4.32
C ILE A 137 -10.74 8.43 4.81
N LYS A 138 -10.62 8.29 6.13
CA LYS A 138 -10.04 7.09 6.74
C LYS A 138 -10.96 5.90 6.52
N ILE A 139 -10.36 4.76 6.15
CA ILE A 139 -11.02 3.47 6.02
C ILE A 139 -10.49 2.56 7.12
N ASP A 140 -11.40 1.99 7.93
CA ASP A 140 -11.04 0.97 8.91
C ASP A 140 -10.85 -0.38 8.21
N ASN A 141 -9.60 -0.72 7.93
CA ASN A 141 -9.19 -1.93 7.21
C ASN A 141 -7.92 -2.53 7.84
N PRO A 142 -7.96 -2.92 9.12
CA PRO A 142 -6.77 -3.36 9.87
C PRO A 142 -6.25 -4.72 9.38
N ASP A 143 -7.12 -5.56 8.82
CA ASP A 143 -6.79 -6.88 8.28
C ASP A 143 -6.51 -6.86 6.76
N ALA A 144 -6.56 -5.67 6.14
CA ALA A 144 -6.43 -5.48 4.69
C ALA A 144 -7.44 -6.30 3.85
N ALA A 145 -8.54 -6.77 4.45
CA ALA A 145 -9.53 -7.57 3.74
C ALA A 145 -10.25 -6.80 2.64
N LEU A 146 -10.37 -5.47 2.77
CA LEU A 146 -10.89 -4.59 1.73
C LEU A 146 -9.78 -4.15 0.77
N PHE A 147 -10.13 -4.14 -0.51
CA PHE A 147 -9.22 -3.76 -1.61
C PHE A 147 -7.94 -4.61 -1.69
N PRO A 148 -8.03 -5.95 -1.61
CA PRO A 148 -6.86 -6.82 -1.68
C PRO A 148 -6.15 -6.68 -3.03
N ASN A 149 -4.86 -6.97 -3.06
CA ASN A 149 -4.03 -6.96 -4.25
C ASN A 149 -4.67 -7.71 -5.42
N GLY A 150 -4.61 -7.07 -6.58
CA GLY A 150 -5.00 -7.64 -7.87
C GLY A 150 -3.75 -8.02 -8.65
N SER A 151 -3.41 -7.21 -9.65
CA SER A 151 -2.04 -7.19 -10.19
C SER A 151 -1.11 -6.44 -9.22
N LEU A 152 0.21 -6.60 -9.36
CA LEU A 152 1.25 -6.05 -8.47
C LEU A 152 0.93 -4.69 -7.81
N MET A 153 0.48 -3.69 -8.58
CA MET A 153 0.12 -2.36 -8.06
C MET A 153 -1.39 -2.08 -8.03
N GLY A 154 -2.20 -2.92 -8.68
CA GLY A 154 -3.65 -2.80 -8.73
C GLY A 154 -4.36 -3.54 -7.59
N TRP A 155 -5.67 -3.36 -7.46
CA TRP A 155 -6.46 -4.05 -6.45
C TRP A 155 -7.70 -4.72 -7.05
N LYS A 156 -8.15 -5.76 -6.36
CA LYS A 156 -9.44 -6.42 -6.59
C LYS A 156 -10.53 -5.49 -6.07
N HIS A 157 -11.56 -5.29 -6.90
CA HIS A 157 -12.65 -4.35 -6.61
C HIS A 157 -13.98 -5.08 -6.77
N ARG A 158 -14.30 -5.87 -5.74
CA ARG A 158 -15.38 -6.84 -5.75
C ARG A 158 -16.66 -6.16 -5.29
N LYS A 159 -17.75 -6.91 -5.23
CA LYS A 159 -19.06 -6.39 -4.78
C LYS A 159 -18.97 -5.74 -3.39
N LYS A 160 -18.28 -6.38 -2.44
CA LYS A 160 -18.10 -5.87 -1.07
C LYS A 160 -17.39 -4.51 -1.02
N GLU A 161 -16.33 -4.30 -1.82
CA GLU A 161 -15.65 -2.99 -1.88
C GLU A 161 -16.57 -1.90 -2.44
N ARG A 162 -17.40 -2.22 -3.44
CA ARG A 162 -18.35 -1.26 -4.01
C ARG A 162 -19.44 -0.87 -3.03
N GLU A 163 -19.97 -1.85 -2.30
CA GLU A 163 -20.99 -1.62 -1.27
C GLU A 163 -20.43 -0.77 -0.13
N PHE A 164 -19.21 -1.09 0.34
CA PHE A 164 -18.51 -0.29 1.33
C PHE A 164 -18.34 1.16 0.89
N LEU A 165 -17.85 1.40 -0.33
CA LEU A 165 -17.65 2.76 -0.84
C LEU A 165 -18.97 3.52 -1.02
N ARG A 166 -20.04 2.83 -1.40
CA ARG A 166 -21.38 3.43 -1.49
C ARG A 166 -21.89 3.89 -0.14
N GLN A 167 -21.73 3.04 0.89
CA GLN A 167 -22.07 3.40 2.27
C GLN A 167 -21.25 4.61 2.73
N LEU A 168 -19.93 4.55 2.53
CA LEU A 168 -19.00 5.64 2.87
C LEU A 168 -19.35 6.97 2.19
N HIS A 169 -19.82 6.94 0.94
CA HIS A 169 -20.26 8.14 0.22
C HIS A 169 -21.60 8.69 0.72
N SER A 170 -22.50 7.80 1.16
CA SER A 170 -23.81 8.16 1.68
C SER A 170 -23.78 8.69 3.12
N GLU A 171 -22.71 8.42 3.87
CA GLU A 171 -22.56 8.95 5.23
C GLU A 171 -22.55 10.48 5.23
N PRO A 172 -23.31 11.15 6.13
CA PRO A 172 -23.38 12.61 6.20
C PRO A 172 -22.06 13.31 6.57
N THR A 173 -21.02 12.54 6.87
CA THR A 173 -19.76 13.05 7.42
C THR A 173 -18.99 13.84 6.35
N MET A 174 -19.01 15.17 6.52
CA MET A 174 -18.28 16.20 5.78
C MET A 174 -18.93 16.71 4.47
N ARG A 175 -20.20 17.13 4.52
CA ARG A 175 -20.79 18.06 3.53
C ARG A 175 -20.76 19.53 3.97
N GLY A 176 -20.03 19.87 5.03
CA GLY A 176 -20.00 21.22 5.59
C GLY A 176 -18.63 21.60 6.13
N GLN A 177 -17.81 22.18 5.27
CA GLN A 177 -16.97 23.33 5.60
C GLN A 177 -17.07 24.24 4.37
N GLU A 178 -18.14 25.05 4.39
CA GLU A 178 -18.22 26.29 3.60
C GLU A 178 -17.28 27.33 4.20
#